data_AF-A0A535KY46-F1
#
_entry.id   AF-A0A535KY46-F1
#
_cell.length_a   1.000
_cell.length_b   1.000
_cell.length_c   1.000
_cell.angle_alpha   90.00
_cell.angle_beta   90.00
_cell.angle_gamma   90.00
#
_symmetry.space_group_name_H-M   'P 1'
#
loop_
_entity.id
_entity.type
_entity.pdbx_description
1 polymer ?
#
loop_
_entity_poly.entity_id
_entity_poly.type
_entity_poly.pdbx_seq_one_letter_code
_entity_poly.pdbx_strand_id
1 'polypeptide(L)'
;RIGAPLLAQPTPEIYAGLYMEYTQRMLEAWGPYKKVDDLYFHLITAERLVRPLPEGFDPATYRILPMTATRTLEDGDVLELGGRRLEVLHTPGHSPDCICLIDRENGLLFGGDTVNAGPVYAHLEESDHPKFASSLAR
;
A
#
# COMPACT_ATOMS: atom_id res chain seq x y z
N ARG A 1 -12.21 -0.30 -15.78
CA ARG A 1 -11.33 0.41 -14.81
C ARG A 1 -10.10 0.89 -15.58
N ILE A 2 -9.76 2.18 -15.47
CA ILE A 2 -8.82 2.88 -16.37
C ILE A 2 -7.39 2.30 -16.28
N GLY A 3 -6.99 1.75 -15.13
CA GLY A 3 -5.65 1.19 -14.91
C GLY A 3 -5.45 -0.31 -15.22
N ALA A 4 -6.51 -1.09 -15.45
CA ALA A 4 -6.37 -2.54 -15.64
C ALA A 4 -5.45 -2.95 -16.83
N PRO A 5 -5.49 -2.25 -17.98
CA PRO A 5 -4.55 -2.54 -19.07
C PRO A 5 -3.09 -2.24 -18.75
N LEU A 6 -2.81 -1.37 -17.77
CA LEU A 6 -1.45 -1.01 -17.38
C LEU A 6 -0.78 -2.12 -16.57
N LEU A 7 -1.56 -2.91 -15.81
CA LEU A 7 -1.03 -4.04 -15.03
C LEU A 7 -0.39 -5.11 -15.93
N ALA A 8 -0.89 -5.27 -17.15
CA ALA A 8 -0.39 -6.27 -18.10
C ALA A 8 0.85 -5.79 -18.89
N GLN A 9 1.30 -4.55 -18.68
CA GLN A 9 2.45 -3.98 -19.38
C GLN A 9 3.65 -3.88 -18.43
N PRO A 10 4.89 -4.06 -18.91
CA PRO A 10 6.06 -3.81 -18.10
C PRO A 10 6.04 -2.38 -17.55
N THR A 11 6.36 -2.23 -16.26
CA THR A 11 6.55 -0.88 -15.69
C THR A 11 7.73 -0.22 -16.41
N PRO A 12 7.60 1.02 -16.92
CA PRO A 12 8.72 1.75 -17.51
C PRO A 12 9.93 1.75 -16.57
N GLU A 13 11.12 1.37 -17.07
CA GLU A 13 12.30 1.14 -16.25
C GLU A 13 12.68 2.36 -15.38
N ILE A 14 12.41 3.56 -15.90
CA ILE A 14 12.65 4.82 -15.18
C ILE A 14 11.93 4.89 -13.83
N TYR A 15 10.71 4.37 -13.72
CA TYR A 15 9.94 4.47 -12.47
C TYR A 15 10.49 3.55 -11.38
N ALA A 16 10.85 2.32 -11.73
CA ALA A 16 11.50 1.41 -10.79
C ALA A 16 12.87 1.95 -10.35
N GLY A 17 13.64 2.52 -11.28
CA GLY A 17 14.91 3.17 -10.99
C GLY A 17 14.77 4.36 -10.04
N LEU A 18 13.85 5.28 -10.32
CA LEU A 18 13.58 6.44 -9.45
C LEU A 18 13.11 6.02 -8.05
N TYR A 19 12.27 5.00 -7.97
CA TYR A 19 11.79 4.46 -6.69
C TYR A 19 12.94 3.87 -5.87
N MET A 20 13.86 3.15 -6.51
CA MET A 20 15.06 2.61 -5.86
C MET A 20 16.06 3.68 -5.45
N GLU A 21 16.28 4.70 -6.29
CA GLU A 21 17.14 5.85 -5.95
C GLU A 21 16.61 6.58 -4.70
N TYR A 22 15.30 6.86 -4.66
CA TYR A 22 14.67 7.46 -3.49
C TYR A 22 14.80 6.59 -2.24
N THR A 23 14.60 5.28 -2.39
CA THR A 23 14.76 4.31 -1.30
C THR A 23 16.18 4.31 -0.73
N GLN A 24 17.20 4.33 -1.59
CA GLN A 24 18.60 4.41 -1.16
C GLN A 24 18.88 5.70 -0.40
N ARG A 25 18.44 6.85 -0.92
CA ARG A 25 18.59 8.15 -0.23
C ARG A 25 17.91 8.15 1.15
N MET A 26 16.73 7.55 1.26
CA MET A 26 16.04 7.41 2.54
C MET A 26 16.83 6.54 3.52
N LEU A 27 17.39 5.41 3.05
CA LEU A 27 18.21 4.50 3.87
C LEU A 27 19.49 5.17 4.38
N GLU A 28 20.16 5.95 3.52
CA GLU A 28 21.35 6.73 3.89
C GLU A 28 21.03 7.82 4.91
N ALA A 29 19.92 8.53 4.74
CA ALA A 29 19.49 9.60 5.64
C ALA A 29 18.92 9.07 6.98
N TRP A 30 18.47 7.82 7.02
CA TRP A 30 17.78 7.24 8.17
C TRP A 30 18.63 7.25 9.45
N GLY A 31 19.89 6.84 9.36
CA GLY A 31 20.78 6.73 10.53
C GLY A 31 20.95 8.05 11.29
N PRO A 32 21.35 9.15 10.62
CA PRO A 32 21.40 10.48 11.23
C PRO A 32 20.05 10.94 11.77
N TYR A 33 18.95 10.74 11.04
CA TYR A 33 17.61 11.14 11.47
C TYR A 33 17.19 10.42 12.76
N LYS A 34 17.38 9.10 12.82
CA LYS A 34 17.05 8.29 14.01
C LYS A 34 17.85 8.71 15.24
N LYS A 35 19.13 9.06 15.08
CA LYS A 35 19.96 9.58 16.18
C LYS A 35 19.41 10.88 16.78
N VAL A 36 18.92 11.77 15.92
CA VAL A 36 18.30 13.03 16.38
C VAL A 36 16.97 12.76 17.07
N ASP A 37 16.14 11.88 16.51
CA ASP A 37 14.88 11.45 17.14
C ASP A 37 15.13 10.85 18.54
N ASP A 38 16.13 9.98 18.68
CA ASP A 38 16.50 9.36 19.96
C ASP A 38 17.04 10.32 21.02
N LEU A 39 17.54 11.49 20.63
CA LEU A 39 18.08 12.49 21.55
C LEU A 39 17.01 13.48 22.03
N TYR A 40 16.02 13.79 21.19
CA TYR A 40 15.14 14.94 21.41
C TYR A 40 13.65 14.66 21.32
N PHE A 41 13.21 13.82 20.39
CA PHE A 41 11.81 13.80 19.97
C PHE A 41 11.07 12.51 20.31
N HIS A 42 11.75 11.37 20.24
CA HIS A 42 11.20 10.04 20.48
C HIS A 42 9.88 9.77 19.73
N LEU A 43 9.78 10.24 18.48
CA LEU A 43 8.57 10.12 17.65
C LEU A 43 8.55 8.81 16.85
N ILE A 44 9.69 8.14 16.69
CA ILE A 44 9.82 6.91 15.92
C ILE A 44 9.68 5.69 16.83
N THR A 45 8.60 4.95 16.64
CA THR A 45 8.38 3.67 17.31
C THR A 45 9.06 2.51 16.58
N ALA A 46 9.17 1.35 17.25
CA ALA A 46 9.74 0.13 16.67
C ALA A 46 9.06 -0.28 15.34
N GLU A 47 7.77 0.00 15.20
CA GLU A 47 6.96 -0.29 14.01
C GLU A 47 7.33 0.59 12.80
N ARG A 48 7.96 1.75 13.04
CA ARG A 48 8.34 2.72 12.01
C ARG A 48 9.84 2.69 11.70
N LEU A 49 10.55 1.67 12.17
CA LEU A 49 11.96 1.51 11.86
C LEU A 49 12.13 1.17 10.38
N VAL A 50 12.89 2.01 9.67
CA VAL A 50 13.34 1.69 8.31
C VAL A 50 14.21 0.44 8.37
N ARG A 51 13.89 -0.53 7.52
CA ARG A 51 14.61 -1.80 7.41
C ARG A 51 15.61 -1.73 6.25
N PRO A 52 16.78 -2.38 6.37
CA PRO A 52 17.70 -2.49 5.24
C PRO A 52 17.07 -3.29 4.10
N LEU A 53 17.64 -3.17 2.91
CA LEU A 53 17.30 -4.04 1.79
C LEU A 53 17.66 -5.51 2.13
N PRO A 54 16.92 -6.50 1.59
CA PRO A 54 17.23 -7.91 1.79
C PRO A 54 18.65 -8.26 1.30
N GLU A 55 19.27 -9.26 1.94
CA GLU A 55 20.57 -9.78 1.48
C GLU A 55 20.47 -10.32 0.04
N GLY A 56 21.45 -9.97 -0.81
CA GLY A 56 21.48 -10.37 -2.21
C GLY A 56 20.51 -9.60 -3.13
N PHE A 57 19.76 -8.62 -2.61
CA PHE A 57 18.92 -7.75 -3.43
C PHE A 57 19.77 -6.73 -4.19
N ASP A 58 19.62 -6.70 -5.52
CA ASP A 58 20.24 -5.70 -6.38
C ASP A 58 19.18 -4.72 -6.93
N PRO A 59 19.16 -3.46 -6.46
CA PRO A 59 18.23 -2.44 -6.94
C PRO A 59 18.32 -2.19 -8.46
N ALA A 60 19.49 -2.40 -9.08
CA ALA A 60 19.67 -2.17 -10.51
C ALA A 60 18.94 -3.22 -11.38
N THR A 61 18.75 -4.43 -10.84
CA THR A 61 18.06 -5.53 -11.52
C THR A 61 16.62 -5.72 -11.07
N TYR A 62 16.16 -4.97 -10.05
CA TYR A 62 14.77 -5.00 -9.61
C TYR A 62 13.80 -4.59 -10.72
N ARG A 63 12.74 -5.39 -10.90
CA ARG A 63 11.67 -5.14 -11.87
C ARG A 63 10.33 -5.50 -11.25
N ILE A 64 9.31 -4.67 -11.50
CA ILE A 64 7.91 -5.02 -11.25
C ILE A 64 7.41 -5.74 -12.49
N LEU A 65 7.15 -7.05 -12.35
CA LEU A 65 6.71 -7.87 -13.47
C LEU A 65 5.24 -7.56 -13.81
N PRO A 66 4.88 -7.55 -15.10
CA PRO A 66 3.48 -7.41 -15.51
C PRO A 66 2.64 -8.58 -14.97
N MET A 67 1.41 -8.28 -14.56
CA MET A 67 0.45 -9.25 -14.10
C MET A 67 -0.90 -9.06 -14.79
N THR A 68 -1.47 -10.16 -15.28
CA THR A 68 -2.86 -10.15 -15.77
C THR A 68 -3.80 -10.47 -14.62
N ALA A 69 -4.70 -9.54 -14.32
CA ALA A 69 -5.79 -9.80 -13.38
C ALA A 69 -6.66 -10.95 -13.91
N THR A 70 -6.87 -11.99 -13.09
CA THR A 70 -7.66 -13.16 -13.47
C THR A 70 -9.16 -12.93 -13.33
N ARG A 71 -9.56 -12.03 -12.43
CA ARG A 71 -10.94 -11.60 -12.23
C ARG A 71 -11.01 -10.20 -11.63
N THR A 72 -12.16 -9.57 -11.78
CA THR A 72 -12.54 -8.38 -11.00
C THR A 72 -13.16 -8.80 -9.67
N LEU A 73 -13.13 -7.89 -8.69
CA LEU A 73 -13.79 -8.07 -7.41
C LEU A 73 -14.90 -7.02 -7.24
N GLU A 74 -16.00 -7.45 -6.64
CA GLU A 74 -17.16 -6.66 -6.26
C GLU A 74 -17.37 -6.66 -4.74
N ASP A 75 -18.18 -5.73 -4.22
CA ASP A 75 -18.54 -5.71 -2.80
C ASP A 75 -19.23 -7.04 -2.41
N GLY A 76 -18.82 -7.62 -1.29
CA GLY A 76 -19.35 -8.88 -0.79
C GLY A 76 -18.74 -10.14 -1.42
N ASP A 77 -17.85 -10.00 -2.42
CA ASP A 77 -17.11 -11.15 -2.95
C ASP A 77 -16.28 -11.82 -1.84
N VAL A 78 -16.15 -13.14 -1.94
CA VAL A 78 -15.28 -13.91 -1.03
C VAL A 78 -14.06 -14.45 -1.79
N LEU A 79 -12.89 -14.25 -1.21
CA LEU A 79 -11.62 -14.83 -1.63
C LEU A 79 -11.31 -16.05 -0.76
N GLU A 80 -11.20 -17.21 -1.39
CA GLU A 80 -10.81 -18.47 -0.75
C GLU A 80 -9.30 -18.67 -0.93
N LEU A 81 -8.54 -18.56 0.15
CA LEU A 81 -7.08 -18.61 0.17
C LEU A 81 -6.60 -19.85 0.95
N GLY A 82 -6.91 -21.04 0.43
CA GLY A 82 -6.42 -22.29 1.01
C GLY A 82 -6.93 -22.55 2.44
N GLY A 83 -8.22 -22.26 2.69
CA GLY A 83 -8.87 -22.43 4.00
C GLY A 83 -9.07 -21.12 4.77
N ARG A 84 -8.54 -19.99 4.27
CA ARG A 84 -8.83 -18.66 4.80
C ARG A 84 -9.82 -17.93 3.89
N ARG A 85 -10.86 -17.34 4.49
CA ARG A 85 -11.91 -16.61 3.78
C ARG A 85 -11.76 -15.12 4.02
N LEU A 86 -11.60 -14.34 2.95
CA LEU A 86 -11.58 -12.88 3.01
C LEU A 86 -12.78 -12.32 2.24
N GLU A 87 -13.64 -11.56 2.91
CA GLU A 87 -14.76 -10.85 2.28
C GLU A 87 -14.29 -9.47 1.81
N VAL A 88 -14.65 -9.12 0.58
CA VAL A 88 -14.34 -7.83 -0.04
C VAL A 88 -15.34 -6.79 0.43
N LEU A 89 -14.84 -5.66 0.91
CA LEU A 89 -15.62 -4.45 1.17
C LEU A 89 -15.18 -3.38 0.16
N HIS A 90 -16.07 -2.95 -0.74
CA HIS A 90 -15.79 -1.81 -1.61
C HIS A 90 -15.84 -0.52 -0.80
N THR A 91 -14.72 0.18 -0.72
CA THR A 91 -14.53 1.34 0.15
C THR A 91 -14.03 2.56 -0.62
N PRO A 92 -14.83 3.08 -1.58
CA PRO A 92 -14.43 4.19 -2.41
C PRO A 92 -14.17 5.45 -1.56
N GLY A 93 -13.20 6.25 -1.98
CA GLY A 93 -12.96 7.57 -1.42
C GLY A 93 -11.51 8.03 -1.54
N HIS A 94 -10.54 7.21 -1.14
CA HIS A 94 -9.12 7.50 -1.42
C HIS A 94 -8.88 7.41 -2.93
N SER A 95 -9.30 6.29 -3.51
CA SER A 95 -9.54 6.11 -4.94
C SER A 95 -10.95 5.53 -5.16
N PRO A 96 -11.53 5.60 -6.37
CA PRO A 96 -12.84 5.04 -6.65
C PRO A 96 -12.88 3.50 -6.58
N ASP A 97 -11.72 2.85 -6.69
CA ASP A 97 -11.56 1.39 -6.72
C ASP A 97 -10.94 0.78 -5.46
N CYS A 98 -10.74 1.57 -4.39
CA CYS A 98 -10.32 1.09 -3.08
C CYS A 98 -11.24 -0.02 -2.55
N ILE A 99 -10.62 -1.05 -1.98
CA ILE A 99 -11.30 -2.11 -1.24
C ILE A 99 -10.59 -2.35 0.10
N CYS A 100 -11.35 -2.79 1.09
CA CYS A 100 -10.82 -3.49 2.26
C CYS A 100 -11.11 -4.99 2.15
N LEU A 101 -10.30 -5.80 2.81
CA LEU A 101 -10.56 -7.24 2.96
C LEU A 101 -10.78 -7.56 4.43
N ILE A 102 -11.93 -8.14 4.77
CA ILE A 102 -12.25 -8.54 6.15
C ILE A 102 -12.16 -10.05 6.31
N ASP A 103 -11.36 -10.47 7.28
CA ASP A 103 -11.31 -11.83 7.79
C ASP A 103 -12.14 -11.88 9.08
N ARG A 104 -13.40 -12.28 8.94
CA ARG A 104 -14.34 -12.32 10.07
C ARG A 104 -13.99 -13.38 11.10
N GLU A 105 -13.37 -14.49 10.68
CA GLU A 105 -13.02 -15.59 11.58
C GLU A 105 -11.93 -15.17 12.57
N ASN A 106 -10.94 -14.41 12.10
CA ASN A 106 -9.82 -13.94 12.93
C ASN A 106 -10.01 -12.50 13.45
N GLY A 107 -11.08 -11.81 13.07
CA GLY A 107 -11.32 -10.42 13.43
C GLY A 107 -10.27 -9.45 12.87
N LEU A 108 -9.76 -9.72 11.65
CA LEU A 108 -8.73 -8.91 11.00
C LEU A 108 -9.30 -8.11 9.82
N LEU A 109 -8.84 -6.87 9.69
CA LEU A 109 -9.15 -6.00 8.56
C LEU A 109 -7.87 -5.59 7.84
N PHE A 110 -7.79 -5.88 6.54
CA PHE A 110 -6.78 -5.31 5.65
C PHE A 110 -7.37 -4.05 5.03
N GLY A 111 -7.10 -2.90 5.67
CA GLY A 111 -7.78 -1.63 5.38
C GLY A 111 -7.24 -0.81 4.21
N GLY A 112 -6.08 -1.19 3.66
CA GLY A 112 -5.39 -0.40 2.64
C GLY A 112 -5.27 1.08 3.02
N ASP A 113 -5.56 1.96 2.06
CA ASP A 113 -5.60 3.41 2.29
C ASP A 113 -6.98 3.91 2.76
N THR A 114 -7.97 3.02 2.94
CA THR A 114 -9.23 3.39 3.61
C THR A 114 -9.04 3.50 5.12
N VAL A 115 -8.40 2.51 5.74
CA VAL A 115 -8.15 2.49 7.19
C VAL A 115 -6.68 2.22 7.46
N ASN A 116 -5.94 3.25 7.88
CA ASN A 116 -4.54 3.15 8.27
C ASN A 116 -4.21 4.05 9.47
N ALA A 117 -3.04 3.83 10.10
CA ALA A 117 -2.61 4.55 11.30
C ALA A 117 -1.91 5.90 11.00
N GLY A 118 -1.93 6.35 9.75
CA GLY A 118 -1.21 7.53 9.29
C GLY A 118 -2.11 8.54 8.58
N PRO A 119 -1.55 9.67 8.13
CA PRO A 119 -2.25 10.55 7.22
C PRO A 119 -2.45 9.83 5.87
N VAL A 120 -3.67 9.91 5.33
CA VAL A 120 -3.96 9.44 3.97
C VAL A 120 -3.93 10.61 3.00
N TYR A 121 -3.29 10.43 1.85
CA TYR A 121 -3.34 11.40 0.76
C TYR A 121 -4.67 11.25 0.00
N ALA A 122 -5.66 12.08 0.31
CA ALA A 122 -6.96 12.09 -0.36
C ALA A 122 -7.23 13.39 -1.14
N HIS A 123 -6.19 14.00 -1.72
CA HIS A 123 -6.29 15.28 -2.43
C HIS A 123 -6.16 15.14 -3.95
N LEU A 124 -6.05 13.90 -4.46
CA LEU A 124 -5.96 13.62 -5.88
C LEU A 124 -7.32 13.82 -6.55
N GLU A 125 -7.33 14.06 -7.86
CA GLU A 125 -8.54 14.35 -8.63
C GLU A 125 -9.62 13.26 -8.48
N GLU A 126 -9.21 11.99 -8.36
CA GLU A 126 -10.11 10.85 -8.23
C GLU A 126 -10.57 10.58 -6.78
N SER A 127 -10.05 11.32 -5.80
CA SER A 127 -10.46 11.19 -4.40
C SER A 127 -11.84 11.85 -4.16
N ASP A 128 -12.66 11.24 -3.29
CA ASP A 128 -14.03 11.66 -2.98
C ASP A 128 -14.27 11.60 -1.47
N HIS A 129 -14.22 12.75 -0.78
CA HIS A 129 -14.31 12.82 0.68
C HIS A 129 -15.68 12.36 1.23
N PRO A 130 -16.84 12.74 0.63
CA PRO A 130 -18.14 12.19 1.05
C PRO A 130 -18.22 10.66 0.97
N LYS A 131 -17.69 10.05 -0.11
CA LYS A 131 -17.62 8.58 -0.20
C LYS A 131 -16.65 7.99 0.80
N PHE A 132 -15.50 8.64 1.02
CA PHE A 132 -14.53 8.20 2.02
C PHE A 132 -15.16 8.15 3.43
N ALA A 133 -15.87 9.20 3.82
CA ALA A 133 -16.60 9.26 5.09
C ALA A 133 -17.69 8.18 5.19
N SER A 134 -18.42 7.92 4.10
CA SER A 134 -19.44 6.86 4.06
C SER A 134 -18.82 5.47 4.20
N SER A 135 -17.67 5.22 3.54
CA SER A 135 -16.91 3.98 3.64
C SER A 135 -16.40 3.73 5.06
N LEU A 136 -15.93 4.78 5.75
CA LEU A 136 -15.44 4.69 7.14
C LEU A 136 -16.54 4.47 8.18
N ALA A 137 -17.78 4.83 7.86
CA ALA A 137 -18.92 4.71 8.78
C ALA A 137 -19.57 3.31 8.78
N ARG A 138 -19.19 2.43 7.84
CA ARG A 138 -19.68 1.05 7.72
C ARG A 138 -18.95 0.12 8.69
#